data_AF-A0A508X225-F1
#
_entry.id   AF-A0A508X225-F1
#
_cell.length_a   1.000
_cell.length_b   1.000
_cell.length_c   1.000
_cell.angle_alpha   90.00
_cell.angle_beta   90.00
_cell.angle_gamma   90.00
#
_symmetry.space_group_name_H-M   'P 1'
#
loop_
_entity.id
_entity.type
_entity.pdbx_description
1 polymer ?
#
loop_
_entity_poly.entity_id
_entity_poly.type
_entity_poly.pdbx_seq_one_letter_code
_entity_poly.pdbx_strand_id
1 'polypeptide(L)'
;MLKCREIPDLASDYISRDGSKRTNLQVALHLLACSNCRTYVRGMRIATRLASTSLQNDVPGDLYEKLGLNAPDRDGPAEEPTR
;
A
#
# COMPACT_ATOMS: atom_id res chain seq x y z
N MET A 1 -4.36 20.02 15.30
CA MET A 1 -5.15 18.79 15.46
C MET A 1 -5.46 18.27 14.08
N LEU A 2 -4.97 17.08 13.74
CA LEU A 2 -5.37 16.39 12.50
C LEU A 2 -6.83 15.99 12.61
N LYS A 3 -7.59 16.22 11.53
CA LYS A 3 -8.97 15.76 11.43
C LYS A 3 -8.96 14.32 10.93
N CYS A 4 -9.95 13.53 11.35
CA CYS A 4 -10.09 12.14 10.89
C CYS A 4 -10.15 12.03 9.35
N ARG A 5 -10.65 13.06 8.67
CA ARG A 5 -10.75 13.11 7.20
C ARG A 5 -9.40 13.27 6.49
N GLU A 6 -8.37 13.75 7.19
CA GLU A 6 -7.01 13.91 6.64
C GLU A 6 -6.18 12.64 6.81
N ILE A 7 -6.65 11.68 7.62
CA ILE A 7 -5.96 10.41 7.86
C ILE A 7 -5.87 9.55 6.60
N PRO A 8 -6.90 9.38 5.75
CA PRO A 8 -6.79 8.64 4.49
C PRO A 8 -5.67 9.13 3.58
N ASP A 9 -5.53 10.44 3.41
CA ASP A 9 -4.50 11.04 2.56
C ASP A 9 -3.09 10.81 3.12
N LEU A 10 -2.95 10.89 4.45
CA LEU A 10 -1.67 10.71 5.14
C LEU A 10 -1.33 9.26 5.48
N ALA A 11 -2.30 8.34 5.40
CA ALA A 11 -2.13 6.96 5.83
C ALA A 11 -1.17 6.20 4.92
N SER A 12 -1.18 6.47 3.61
CA SER A 12 -0.23 5.89 2.65
C SER A 12 1.21 6.27 3.02
N ASP A 13 1.49 7.57 3.18
CA ASP A 13 2.82 8.08 3.56
C ASP A 13 3.26 7.57 4.94
N TYR A 14 2.32 7.44 5.87
CA TYR A 14 2.56 6.91 7.21
C TYR A 14 2.90 5.41 7.20
N ILE A 15 2.25 4.62 6.34
CA ILE A 15 2.50 3.17 6.19
C ILE A 15 3.85 2.94 5.50
N SER A 16 4.13 3.69 4.42
CA SER A 16 5.38 3.59 3.66
C SER A 16 6.57 4.23 4.37
N ARG A 17 6.34 5.05 5.41
CA ARG A 17 7.34 5.85 6.13
C ARG A 17 8.07 6.89 5.26
N ASP A 18 7.59 7.18 4.06
CA ASP A 18 8.15 8.21 3.16
C ASP A 18 7.79 9.65 3.57
N GLY A 19 6.83 9.81 4.49
CA GLY A 19 6.41 11.12 4.97
C GLY A 19 7.43 11.83 5.88
N SER A 20 7.32 13.16 5.94
CA SER A 20 8.06 14.01 6.89
C SER A 20 7.90 13.50 8.34
N LYS A 21 9.01 13.36 9.09
CA LYS A 21 9.02 12.85 10.48
C LYS A 21 8.02 13.56 11.41
N ARG A 22 7.77 14.85 11.17
CA ARG A 22 6.76 15.66 11.89
C ARG A 22 5.33 15.18 11.65
N THR A 23 4.99 14.89 10.40
CA THR A 23 3.67 14.39 9.98
C THR A 23 3.43 13.00 10.57
N ASN A 24 4.44 12.13 10.54
CA ASN A 24 4.36 10.81 11.16
C ASN A 24 4.07 10.87 12.66
N LEU A 25 4.69 11.82 13.38
CA LEU A 25 4.43 12.03 14.80
C LEU A 25 3.00 12.54 15.05
N GLN A 26 2.52 13.49 14.24
CA GLN A 26 1.15 14.00 14.36
C GLN A 26 0.10 12.92 14.12
N VAL A 27 0.30 12.07 13.10
CA VAL A 27 -0.58 10.93 12.80
C VAL A 27 -0.54 9.92 13.94
N ALA A 28 0.65 9.60 14.48
CA ALA A 28 0.78 8.70 15.62
C ALA A 28 0.03 9.20 16.87
N LEU A 29 0.13 10.50 17.18
CA LEU A 29 -0.62 11.12 18.27
C LEU A 29 -2.14 11.05 18.03
N HIS A 30 -2.59 11.29 16.80
CA HIS A 30 -4.01 11.19 16.45
C HIS A 30 -4.54 9.75 16.58
N LEU A 31 -3.77 8.75 16.14
CA LEU A 31 -4.12 7.33 16.26
C LEU A 31 -4.20 6.86 17.72
N LEU A 32 -3.44 7.49 18.63
CA LEU A 32 -3.52 7.23 20.06
C LEU A 32 -4.83 7.75 20.65
N ALA A 33 -5.32 8.90 20.18
CA ALA A 33 -6.53 9.55 20.67
C ALA A 33 -7.82 9.04 20.00
N CYS A 34 -7.75 8.54 18.76
CA CYS A 34 -8.91 8.11 17.99
C CYS A 34 -8.86 6.63 17.63
N SER A 35 -9.74 5.84 18.25
CA SER A 35 -9.87 4.40 17.99
C SER A 35 -10.32 4.08 16.56
N ASN A 36 -11.19 4.91 15.96
CA ASN A 36 -11.69 4.67 14.61
C ASN A 36 -10.57 4.77 13.57
N CYS A 37 -9.76 5.83 13.65
CA CYS A 37 -8.60 6.01 12.79
C CYS A 37 -7.56 4.88 12.99
N ARG A 38 -7.42 4.38 14.22
CA ARG A 38 -6.56 3.23 14.52
C ARG A 38 -7.01 1.96 13.80
N THR A 39 -8.31 1.67 13.80
CA THR A 39 -8.88 0.53 13.07
C THR A 39 -8.69 0.69 11.57
N TYR A 40 -8.95 1.89 11.03
CA TYR A 40 -8.77 2.21 9.62
C TYR A 40 -7.33 1.96 9.15
N VAL A 41 -6.33 2.57 9.81
CA VAL A 41 -4.92 2.41 9.44
C VAL A 41 -4.45 0.96 9.62
N ARG A 42 -4.97 0.24 10.61
CA ARG A 42 -4.66 -1.18 10.79
C ARG A 42 -5.19 -2.02 9.63
N GLY A 43 -6.43 -1.78 9.18
CA GLY A 43 -7.01 -2.43 8.00
C GLY A 43 -6.21 -2.13 6.74
N MET A 44 -5.82 -0.86 6.53
CA MET A 44 -5.00 -0.47 5.40
C MET A 44 -3.63 -1.18 5.41
N ARG A 45 -2.95 -1.24 6.56
CA ARG A 45 -1.67 -1.98 6.67
C ARG A 45 -1.82 -3.47 6.35
N ILE A 46 -2.93 -4.09 6.74
CA ILE A 46 -3.23 -5.48 6.40
C ILE A 46 -3.43 -5.63 4.89
N ALA A 47 -4.24 -4.76 4.28
CA ALA A 47 -4.47 -4.76 2.83
C ALA A 47 -3.17 -4.56 2.05
N THR A 48 -2.33 -3.59 2.43
CA THR A 48 -1.01 -3.36 1.82
C THR A 48 -0.10 -4.58 1.96
N ARG A 49 -0.09 -5.23 3.14
CA ARG A 49 0.70 -6.44 3.36
C ARG A 49 0.20 -7.62 2.53
N LEU A 50 -1.11 -7.80 2.42
CA LEU A 50 -1.71 -8.81 1.57
C LEU A 50 -1.35 -8.57 0.11
N ALA A 51 -1.53 -7.34 -0.38
CA ALA A 51 -1.17 -6.96 -1.75
C ALA A 51 0.32 -7.20 -2.04
N SER A 52 1.23 -6.77 -1.15
CA SER A 52 2.66 -7.00 -1.33
C SER A 52 3.03 -8.47 -1.28
N THR A 53 2.37 -9.26 -0.42
CA THR A 53 2.58 -10.73 -0.36
C THR A 53 2.08 -11.41 -1.63
N SER A 54 0.93 -11.01 -2.16
CA SER A 54 0.40 -11.56 -3.42
C SER A 54 1.29 -11.24 -4.62
N LEU A 55 1.95 -10.07 -4.63
CA LEU A 55 2.91 -9.71 -5.66
C LEU A 55 4.26 -10.44 -5.52
N GLN A 56 4.64 -10.83 -4.31
CA GLN A 56 5.90 -11.54 -4.03
C GLN A 56 5.82 -13.05 -4.31
N ASN A 57 4.63 -13.63 -4.26
CA ASN A 57 4.47 -15.00 -4.71
C ASN A 57 4.61 -15.02 -6.22
N ASP A 58 5.67 -15.67 -6.71
CA ASP A 58 5.79 -16.03 -8.11
C ASP A 58 4.51 -16.73 -8.54
N VAL A 59 3.83 -16.13 -9.51
CA VAL A 59 2.65 -16.75 -10.10
C VAL A 59 3.12 -18.08 -10.69
N PRO A 60 2.52 -19.21 -10.29
CA PRO A 60 2.97 -20.53 -10.75
C PRO A 60 2.96 -20.55 -12.27
N GLY A 61 4.07 -20.98 -12.89
CA GLY A 61 4.31 -20.82 -14.33
C GLY A 61 3.21 -21.44 -15.21
N ASP A 62 2.55 -22.49 -14.73
CA ASP A 62 1.43 -23.15 -15.42
C ASP A 62 0.13 -22.33 -15.41
N LEU A 63 0.00 -21.33 -14.53
CA LEU A 63 -1.17 -20.46 -14.46
C LEU A 63 -1.20 -19.48 -15.63
N TYR A 64 -0.05 -18.95 -16.05
CA TYR A 64 0.06 -18.09 -17.22
C TYR A 64 -0.35 -18.82 -18.50
N GLU A 65 0.14 -20.06 -18.65
CA GLU A 65 -0.18 -20.93 -19.79
C GLU A 65 -1.68 -21.30 -19.82
N LYS A 66 -2.27 -21.66 -18.67
CA LYS A 66 -3.71 -21.95 -18.54
C LYS A 66 -4.61 -20.74 -18.78
N LEU A 67 -4.13 -19.54 -18.48
CA LEU A 67 -4.86 -18.29 -18.73
C LEU A 67 -4.61 -17.72 -20.14
N GLY A 68 -3.75 -18.37 -20.94
CA GLY A 68 -3.39 -17.88 -22.29
C GLY A 68 -2.62 -16.56 -22.27
N LEU A 69 -1.94 -16.25 -21.16
CA LEU A 69 -1.17 -15.02 -20.98
C LEU A 69 0.31 -15.31 -21.21
N ASN A 70 0.99 -14.52 -22.04
CA ASN A 70 2.45 -14.59 -22.15
C ASN A 70 3.09 -13.88 -20.94
N ALA A 71 4.06 -14.52 -20.29
CA ALA A 71 4.71 -13.97 -19.09
C ALA A 71 5.29 -12.58 -19.41
N PRO A 72 4.93 -11.52 -18.66
CA PRO A 72 5.54 -10.22 -18.87
C PRO A 72 7.02 -10.28 -18.45
N ASP A 73 7.91 -9.74 -19.28
CA ASP A 73 9.31 -9.53 -18.94
C ASP A 73 9.40 -8.82 -17.58
N ARG A 74 9.91 -9.52 -16.57
CA ARG A 74 10.04 -9.02 -15.20
C ARG A 74 11.09 -7.90 -15.06
N ASP A 75 11.81 -7.58 -16.13
CA ASP A 75 13.01 -6.72 -16.13
C ASP A 75 12.91 -5.47 -17.02
N GLY A 76 11.72 -5.13 -17.54
CA GLY A 76 11.53 -3.86 -18.25
C GLY A 76 11.40 -2.68 -17.27
N PRO A 77 12.09 -1.53 -17.48
CA PRO A 77 11.76 -0.32 -16.73
C PRO A 77 10.26 -0.02 -16.94
N ALA A 78 9.56 0.41 -15.89
CA ALA A 78 8.15 0.77 -15.98
C ALA A 78 7.97 1.94 -16.97
N GLU A 79 7.80 1.64 -18.26
CA GLU A 79 7.45 2.62 -19.26
C GLU A 79 5.92 2.80 -19.24
N GLU A 80 5.48 4.04 -19.00
CA GLU A 80 4.09 4.42 -19.11
C GLU A 80 3.57 4.10 -20.53
N PRO A 81 2.39 3.47 -20.66
CA PRO A 81 1.83 3.17 -21.97
C PRO A 81 1.55 4.48 -22.72
N THR A 82 2.30 4.72 -23.78
CA THR A 82 2.05 5.84 -24.71
C THR A 82 0.70 5.63 -25.39
N ARG A 83 -0.17 6.62 -25.25
CA ARG A 83 -1.54 6.67 -25.76
C ARG A 83 -1.63 6.61 -27.28
#